data_AF-A0A7Y4X995-F1
#
_entry.id   AF-A0A7Y4X995-F1
#
_cell.length_a   1.000
_cell.length_b   1.000
_cell.length_c   1.000
_cell.angle_alpha   90.00
_cell.angle_beta   90.00
_cell.angle_gamma   90.00
#
_symmetry.space_group_name_H-M   'P 1'
#
loop_
_entity.id
_entity.type
_entity.pdbx_description
1 polymer ?
#
loop_
_entity_poly.entity_id
_entity_poly.type
_entity_poly.pdbx_seq_one_letter_code
_entity_poly.pdbx_strand_id
1 'polypeptide(L)'
;MRFDFAYNGNTTVESGARLTRMSFAPDVKREPTYFSGELGQSLLFREAISALHDVVVADLRFKPKDKTAYLEWAAQQEELDWQAIAAQRSDVLARMQPLQNELKGLNFRHAERMKPYWEARKKFQNYAFRHLSDYRFLFDPVITVHPDELFFECFSVDEASYARLSVDYEIFHKVGAFNCGTTNIDYSENLYQEFQKIRTYKTTNFEVDPSGFEIQTTHEDTFREVKIDLPDSWVRGFLQVSSAMTLPAVQVELHPMDVHNLCFVLRRRKEKQGPRGMRYHLEPGKPVRIVFEPWETEVVCPRSIYRGDAPQEIRVWGRRRLLLLERLIPIARKFTVHLLGTGLPSFYVAD
;
A
#
# COMPACT_ATOMS: atom_id res chain seq x y z
N MET A 1 24.89 -34.35 0.39
CA MET A 1 23.93 -33.80 -0.60
C MET A 1 24.73 -33.42 -1.83
N ARG A 2 24.44 -34.02 -3.00
CA ARG A 2 25.00 -33.55 -4.29
C ARG A 2 24.02 -32.52 -4.84
N PHE A 3 24.41 -31.27 -4.88
CA PHE A 3 23.63 -30.23 -5.55
C PHE A 3 23.93 -30.30 -7.05
N ASP A 4 22.90 -30.48 -7.86
CA ASP A 4 22.99 -30.58 -9.31
C ASP A 4 22.31 -29.34 -9.89
N PHE A 5 23.10 -28.42 -10.43
CA PHE A 5 22.65 -27.14 -10.96
C PHE A 5 22.61 -27.20 -12.49
N ALA A 6 21.65 -26.53 -13.13
CA ALA A 6 21.64 -26.34 -14.58
C ALA A 6 21.25 -24.91 -14.93
N TYR A 7 22.13 -24.18 -15.60
CA TYR A 7 21.91 -22.76 -15.92
C TYR A 7 21.56 -22.59 -17.40
N ASN A 8 20.58 -21.73 -17.72
CA ASN A 8 20.31 -21.35 -19.11
C ASN A 8 21.24 -20.18 -19.51
N GLY A 9 22.41 -20.49 -20.05
CA GLY A 9 23.43 -19.52 -20.42
C GLY A 9 24.48 -19.29 -19.32
N ASN A 10 25.34 -18.29 -19.54
CA ASN A 10 26.44 -17.93 -18.63
C ASN A 10 26.16 -16.58 -17.97
N THR A 11 26.56 -16.44 -16.70
CA THR A 11 26.68 -15.13 -16.05
C THR A 11 27.73 -14.29 -16.78
N THR A 12 27.38 -13.07 -17.16
CA THR A 12 28.25 -12.15 -17.89
C THR A 12 28.44 -10.84 -17.15
N VAL A 13 29.63 -10.24 -17.32
CA VAL A 13 29.96 -8.92 -16.79
C VAL A 13 30.48 -8.08 -17.96
N GLU A 14 29.76 -7.01 -18.27
CA GLU A 14 30.18 -5.99 -19.23
C GLU A 14 30.64 -4.76 -18.45
N SER A 15 31.94 -4.46 -18.51
CA SER A 15 32.51 -3.30 -17.82
C SER A 15 32.97 -2.25 -18.82
N GLY A 16 32.43 -1.04 -18.70
CA GLY A 16 32.86 0.15 -19.46
C GLY A 16 33.26 1.29 -18.52
N ALA A 17 33.86 2.35 -19.08
CA ALA A 17 34.42 3.47 -18.30
C ALA A 17 33.40 4.27 -17.45
N ARG A 18 32.09 4.10 -17.68
CA ARG A 18 31.02 4.78 -16.93
C ARG A 18 29.95 3.84 -16.34
N LEU A 19 29.96 2.55 -16.68
CA LEU A 19 28.93 1.61 -16.23
C LEU A 19 29.49 0.19 -16.23
N THR A 20 29.14 -0.59 -15.20
CA THR A 20 29.33 -2.04 -15.16
C THR A 20 27.96 -2.69 -15.13
N ARG A 21 27.67 -3.56 -16.10
CA ARG A 21 26.46 -4.36 -16.17
C ARG A 21 26.81 -5.81 -15.84
N MET A 22 26.10 -6.38 -14.88
CA MET A 22 26.20 -7.81 -14.54
C MET A 22 24.87 -8.47 -14.89
N SER A 23 24.93 -9.59 -15.58
CA SER A 23 23.76 -10.42 -15.93
C SER A 23 24.00 -11.83 -15.42
N PHE A 24 23.10 -12.37 -14.60
CA PHE A 24 23.24 -13.69 -13.98
C PHE A 24 22.35 -14.71 -14.69
N ALA A 25 22.88 -15.90 -14.96
CA ALA A 25 22.08 -17.03 -15.43
C ALA A 25 21.46 -17.76 -14.24
N PRO A 26 20.12 -17.88 -14.15
CA PRO A 26 19.47 -18.58 -13.04
C PRO A 26 19.56 -20.10 -13.20
N ASP A 27 19.49 -20.82 -12.08
CA ASP A 27 19.40 -22.28 -12.07
C ASP A 27 17.98 -22.72 -12.46
N VAL A 28 17.88 -23.40 -13.59
CA VAL A 28 16.67 -23.92 -14.24
C VAL A 28 16.20 -25.22 -13.61
N LYS A 29 17.05 -25.90 -12.81
CA LYS A 29 16.65 -27.08 -12.03
C LYS A 29 15.96 -26.73 -10.71
N ARG A 30 15.86 -25.44 -10.36
CA ARG A 30 15.18 -25.03 -9.15
C ARG A 30 13.68 -25.36 -9.28
N GLU A 31 13.21 -26.26 -8.43
CA GLU A 31 11.78 -26.54 -8.33
C GLU A 31 11.03 -25.25 -7.97
N PRO A 32 9.83 -25.02 -8.54
CA PRO A 32 9.00 -23.88 -8.18
C PRO A 32 8.66 -23.83 -6.68
N THR A 33 8.37 -22.64 -6.18
CA THR A 33 7.95 -22.43 -4.80
C THR A 33 6.55 -23.01 -4.59
N TYR A 34 6.37 -23.84 -3.56
CA TYR A 34 5.06 -24.37 -3.20
C TYR A 34 4.95 -24.58 -1.69
N PHE A 35 3.72 -24.59 -1.19
CA PHE A 35 3.41 -24.82 0.22
C PHE A 35 2.03 -25.45 0.35
N SER A 36 1.84 -26.33 1.32
CA SER A 36 0.52 -26.85 1.70
C SER A 36 0.44 -26.98 3.21
N GLY A 37 -0.66 -26.54 3.81
CA GLY A 37 -0.90 -26.69 5.23
C GLY A 37 -2.36 -26.56 5.64
N GLU A 38 -2.77 -27.29 6.68
CA GLU A 38 -4.10 -27.20 7.27
C GLU A 38 -4.10 -26.12 8.37
N LEU A 39 -4.87 -25.04 8.22
CA LEU A 39 -4.90 -23.92 9.16
C LEU A 39 -5.51 -24.32 10.51
N GLY A 40 -4.72 -24.23 11.58
CA GLY A 40 -5.19 -24.45 12.95
C GLY A 40 -5.69 -23.20 13.66
N GLN A 41 -5.07 -22.05 13.42
CA GLN A 41 -5.47 -20.75 14.00
C GLN A 41 -6.24 -19.88 13.00
N SER A 42 -7.37 -20.40 12.49
CA SER A 42 -8.05 -19.85 11.31
C SER A 42 -8.58 -18.41 11.49
N LEU A 43 -9.06 -18.03 12.68
CA LEU A 43 -9.55 -16.65 12.91
C LEU A 43 -8.41 -15.64 12.98
N LEU A 44 -7.29 -16.01 13.60
CA LEU A 44 -6.11 -15.14 13.68
C LEU A 44 -5.57 -14.88 12.28
N PHE A 45 -5.39 -15.96 11.50
CA PHE A 45 -4.99 -15.85 10.10
C PHE A 45 -5.96 -14.97 9.29
N ARG A 46 -7.28 -15.18 9.44
CA ARG A 46 -8.29 -14.39 8.73
C ARG A 46 -8.16 -12.89 9.00
N GLU A 47 -8.09 -12.48 10.26
CA GLU A 47 -7.99 -11.04 10.57
C GLU A 47 -6.66 -10.45 10.11
N ALA A 48 -5.57 -11.20 10.22
CA ALA A 48 -4.25 -10.76 9.81
C ALA A 48 -4.11 -10.62 8.28
N ILE A 49 -4.52 -11.62 7.48
CA ILE A 49 -4.51 -11.55 6.01
C ILE A 49 -5.48 -10.48 5.49
N SER A 50 -6.56 -10.22 6.23
CA SER A 50 -7.49 -9.15 5.89
C SER A 50 -6.95 -7.77 6.23
N ALA A 51 -6.12 -7.62 7.26
CA ALA A 51 -5.42 -6.36 7.51
C ALA A 51 -4.37 -6.09 6.42
N LEU A 52 -3.71 -7.15 5.91
CA LEU A 52 -2.83 -7.04 4.74
C LEU A 52 -3.60 -6.56 3.51
N HIS A 53 -4.81 -7.11 3.26
CA HIS A 53 -5.69 -6.65 2.19
C HIS A 53 -5.94 -5.14 2.25
N ASP A 54 -6.29 -4.61 3.43
CA ASP A 54 -6.58 -3.19 3.61
C ASP A 54 -5.38 -2.31 3.20
N VAL A 55 -4.14 -2.82 3.34
CA VAL A 55 -2.92 -2.16 2.88
C VAL A 55 -2.79 -2.22 1.36
N VAL A 56 -2.98 -3.40 0.76
CA VAL A 56 -2.89 -3.61 -0.71
C VAL A 56 -3.78 -2.62 -1.46
N VAL A 57 -5.01 -2.43 -0.99
CA VAL A 57 -5.99 -1.55 -1.66
C VAL A 57 -5.90 -0.08 -1.20
N ALA A 58 -5.06 0.23 -0.21
CA ALA A 58 -4.97 1.58 0.33
C ALA A 58 -4.41 2.57 -0.69
N ASP A 59 -5.15 3.67 -0.89
CA ASP A 59 -4.68 4.84 -1.64
C ASP A 59 -5.19 6.11 -0.96
N LEU A 60 -4.29 6.77 -0.22
CA LEU A 60 -4.58 8.01 0.51
C LEU A 60 -4.19 9.26 -0.28
N ARG A 61 -3.84 9.14 -1.56
CA ARG A 61 -3.66 10.31 -2.43
C ARG A 61 -4.96 11.08 -2.55
N PHE A 62 -4.84 12.38 -2.79
CA PHE A 62 -6.01 13.23 -2.97
C PHE A 62 -6.79 12.80 -4.22
N LYS A 63 -8.01 12.29 -4.01
CA LYS A 63 -8.97 12.01 -5.08
C LYS A 63 -9.91 13.22 -5.19
N PRO A 64 -9.83 14.03 -6.26
CA PRO A 64 -10.73 15.16 -6.44
C PRO A 64 -12.17 14.64 -6.45
N LYS A 65 -13.08 15.36 -5.77
CA LYS A 65 -14.50 15.04 -5.87
C LYS A 65 -14.93 15.16 -7.32
N ASP A 66 -15.74 14.23 -7.78
CA ASP A 66 -16.42 14.40 -9.06
C ASP A 66 -17.33 15.62 -8.95
N LYS A 67 -17.05 16.63 -9.78
CA LYS A 67 -17.76 17.91 -9.81
C LYS A 67 -18.60 18.05 -11.07
N THR A 68 -18.74 17.02 -11.90
CA THR A 68 -19.53 17.08 -13.15
C THR A 68 -20.91 17.70 -12.93
N ALA A 69 -21.71 17.16 -12.01
CA ALA A 69 -23.04 17.70 -11.70
C ALA A 69 -23.01 19.16 -11.17
N TYR A 70 -22.00 19.52 -10.37
CA TYR A 70 -21.84 20.90 -9.88
C TYR A 70 -21.44 21.85 -11.02
N LEU A 71 -20.55 21.43 -11.91
CA LEU A 71 -20.10 22.22 -13.06
C LEU A 71 -21.23 22.42 -14.06
N GLU A 72 -22.07 21.41 -14.29
CA GLU A 72 -23.28 21.51 -15.12
C GLU A 72 -24.29 22.49 -14.51
N TRP A 73 -24.55 22.39 -13.20
CA TRP A 73 -25.42 23.32 -12.50
C TRP A 73 -24.86 24.75 -12.49
N ALA A 74 -23.56 24.92 -12.23
CA ALA A 74 -22.91 26.23 -12.20
C ALA A 74 -22.94 26.90 -13.58
N ALA A 75 -22.77 26.15 -14.67
CA ALA A 75 -22.88 26.68 -16.03
C ALA A 75 -24.28 27.23 -16.33
N GLN A 76 -25.34 26.54 -15.85
CA GLN A 76 -26.72 27.02 -15.99
C GLN A 76 -27.00 28.25 -15.12
N GLN A 77 -26.41 28.34 -13.93
CA GLN A 77 -26.59 29.48 -13.03
C GLN A 77 -25.78 30.70 -13.45
N GLU A 78 -24.56 30.54 -13.98
CA GLU A 78 -23.80 31.66 -14.55
C GLU A 78 -24.60 32.35 -15.67
N GLU A 79 -25.29 31.60 -16.54
CA GLU A 79 -26.17 32.19 -17.57
C GLU A 79 -27.31 33.05 -16.98
N LEU A 80 -27.81 32.70 -15.80
CA LEU A 80 -28.88 33.42 -15.09
C LEU A 80 -28.36 34.65 -14.32
N ASP A 81 -27.20 34.54 -13.66
CA ASP A 81 -26.66 35.58 -12.77
C ASP A 81 -26.08 36.77 -13.57
N TRP A 82 -25.57 36.54 -14.78
CA TRP A 82 -25.16 37.63 -15.69
C TRP A 82 -26.33 38.51 -16.14
N GLN A 83 -27.53 37.94 -16.27
CA GLN A 83 -28.74 38.71 -16.62
C GLN A 83 -29.22 39.59 -15.45
N ALA A 84 -28.99 39.17 -14.20
CA ALA A 84 -29.35 39.92 -13.00
C ALA A 84 -28.32 41.02 -12.63
N ILE A 85 -27.02 40.73 -12.77
CA ILE A 85 -25.93 41.71 -12.53
C ILE A 85 -25.89 42.79 -13.63
N ALA A 86 -26.43 42.49 -14.83
CA ALA A 86 -26.57 43.43 -15.94
C ALA A 86 -27.29 44.74 -15.60
N ALA A 87 -28.18 44.72 -14.60
CA ALA A 87 -29.03 45.86 -14.27
C ALA A 87 -28.37 46.93 -13.37
N GLN A 88 -27.24 46.65 -12.69
CA GLN A 88 -26.69 47.55 -11.66
C GLN A 88 -25.32 48.21 -12.00
N ARG A 89 -24.56 47.76 -13.01
CA ARG A 89 -23.22 48.31 -13.32
C ARG A 89 -22.84 48.24 -14.82
N SER A 90 -23.48 49.06 -15.65
CA SER A 90 -23.24 49.13 -17.11
C SER A 90 -21.77 49.33 -17.49
N ASP A 91 -21.05 50.17 -16.76
CA ASP A 91 -19.67 50.55 -17.11
C ASP A 91 -18.65 49.43 -16.86
N VAL A 92 -18.89 48.61 -15.83
CA VAL A 92 -18.03 47.46 -15.51
C VAL A 92 -18.28 46.35 -16.52
N LEU A 93 -19.54 46.11 -16.91
CA LEU A 93 -19.90 45.15 -17.94
C LEU A 93 -19.31 45.53 -19.30
N ALA A 94 -19.36 46.81 -19.67
CA ALA A 94 -18.75 47.30 -20.91
C ALA A 94 -17.24 47.03 -20.98
N ARG A 95 -16.53 47.00 -19.84
CA ARG A 95 -15.11 46.64 -19.76
C ARG A 95 -14.87 45.14 -19.65
N MET A 96 -15.77 44.39 -19.02
CA MET A 96 -15.66 42.95 -18.86
C MET A 96 -15.97 42.19 -20.14
N GLN A 97 -16.96 42.64 -20.93
CA GLN A 97 -17.37 41.99 -22.18
C GLN A 97 -16.20 41.74 -23.15
N PRO A 98 -15.34 42.73 -23.48
CA PRO A 98 -14.21 42.50 -24.38
C PRO A 98 -13.16 41.55 -23.78
N LEU A 99 -12.86 41.65 -22.49
CA LEU A 99 -11.90 40.77 -21.81
C LEU A 99 -12.40 39.33 -21.72
N GLN A 100 -13.70 39.12 -21.49
CA GLN A 100 -14.31 37.80 -21.51
C GLN A 100 -14.29 37.19 -22.92
N ASN A 101 -14.56 37.99 -23.95
CA ASN A 101 -14.47 37.51 -25.34
C ASN A 101 -13.02 37.13 -25.71
N GLU A 102 -12.04 37.93 -25.27
CA GLU A 102 -10.63 37.60 -25.44
C GLU A 102 -10.24 36.32 -24.68
N LEU A 103 -10.67 36.19 -23.42
CA LEU A 103 -10.43 34.99 -22.61
C LEU A 103 -11.08 33.75 -23.23
N LYS A 104 -12.32 33.87 -23.73
CA LYS A 104 -13.00 32.79 -24.47
C LYS A 104 -12.20 32.40 -25.71
N GLY A 105 -11.70 33.36 -26.47
CA GLY A 105 -10.85 33.11 -27.64
C GLY A 105 -9.50 32.46 -27.28
N LEU A 106 -8.89 32.86 -26.16
CA LEU A 106 -7.67 32.25 -25.64
C LEU A 106 -7.91 30.80 -25.18
N ASN A 107 -8.97 30.56 -24.40
CA ASN A 107 -9.35 29.24 -23.94
C ASN A 107 -9.69 28.30 -25.10
N PHE A 108 -10.39 28.81 -26.12
CA PHE A 108 -10.67 28.05 -27.35
C PHE A 108 -9.37 27.66 -28.07
N ARG A 109 -8.45 28.61 -28.29
CA ARG A 109 -7.14 28.32 -28.91
C ARG A 109 -6.29 27.35 -28.08
N HIS A 110 -6.32 27.48 -26.75
CA HIS A 110 -5.63 26.56 -25.85
C HIS A 110 -6.23 25.14 -25.93
N ALA A 111 -7.56 25.02 -25.90
CA ALA A 111 -8.26 23.75 -26.04
C ALA A 111 -7.95 23.08 -27.38
N GLU A 112 -8.01 23.83 -28.49
CA GLU A 112 -7.65 23.34 -29.83
C GLU A 112 -6.19 22.86 -29.91
N ARG A 113 -5.24 23.62 -29.34
CA ARG A 113 -3.83 23.20 -29.28
C ARG A 113 -3.62 21.93 -28.46
N MET A 114 -4.34 21.79 -27.35
CA MET A 114 -4.22 20.65 -26.45
C MET A 114 -5.06 19.43 -26.87
N LYS A 115 -6.02 19.61 -27.79
CA LYS A 115 -6.93 18.57 -28.25
C LYS A 115 -6.22 17.31 -28.74
N PRO A 116 -5.15 17.37 -29.57
CA PRO A 116 -4.42 16.18 -29.99
C PRO A 116 -3.79 15.42 -28.82
N TYR A 117 -3.24 16.14 -27.83
CA TYR A 117 -2.65 15.53 -26.63
C TYR A 117 -3.73 14.84 -25.77
N TRP A 118 -4.86 15.49 -25.51
CA TRP A 118 -5.94 14.90 -24.73
C TRP A 118 -6.57 13.69 -25.42
N GLU A 119 -6.73 13.75 -26.74
CA GLU A 119 -7.21 12.62 -27.55
C GLU A 119 -6.21 11.46 -27.53
N ALA A 120 -4.90 11.73 -27.70
CA ALA A 120 -3.86 10.72 -27.61
C ALA A 120 -3.80 10.08 -26.22
N ARG A 121 -3.87 10.89 -25.16
CA ARG A 121 -3.93 10.42 -23.77
C ARG A 121 -5.16 9.57 -23.52
N LYS A 122 -6.34 9.99 -23.98
CA LYS A 122 -7.59 9.22 -23.83
C LYS A 122 -7.53 7.91 -24.61
N LYS A 123 -6.98 7.91 -25.82
CA LYS A 123 -6.74 6.69 -26.63
C LYS A 123 -5.79 5.74 -25.89
N PHE A 124 -4.67 6.24 -25.37
CA PHE A 124 -3.73 5.45 -24.58
C PHE A 124 -4.38 4.90 -23.30
N GLN A 125 -5.14 5.71 -22.55
CA GLN A 125 -5.86 5.26 -21.36
C GLN A 125 -6.89 4.18 -21.69
N ASN A 126 -7.66 4.34 -22.76
CA ASN A 126 -8.62 3.33 -23.21
C ASN A 126 -7.93 2.06 -23.69
N TYR A 127 -6.81 2.19 -24.40
CA TYR A 127 -5.99 1.06 -24.84
C TYR A 127 -5.43 0.32 -23.61
N ALA A 128 -4.81 1.04 -22.68
CA ALA A 128 -4.29 0.48 -21.44
C ALA A 128 -5.40 -0.19 -20.61
N PHE A 129 -6.56 0.43 -20.49
CA PHE A 129 -7.72 -0.16 -19.81
C PHE A 129 -8.19 -1.48 -20.45
N ARG A 130 -8.10 -1.61 -21.79
CA ARG A 130 -8.59 -2.77 -22.55
C ARG A 130 -7.55 -3.87 -22.76
N HIS A 131 -6.28 -3.51 -22.85
CA HIS A 131 -5.19 -4.39 -23.29
C HIS A 131 -4.05 -4.52 -22.28
N LEU A 132 -4.01 -3.63 -21.28
CA LEU A 132 -3.07 -3.65 -20.17
C LEU A 132 -3.86 -3.81 -18.86
N SER A 133 -4.85 -4.72 -18.85
CA SER A 133 -5.61 -5.10 -17.65
C SER A 133 -4.68 -5.43 -16.48
N ASP A 134 -3.52 -5.99 -16.79
CA ASP A 134 -2.49 -6.42 -15.85
C ASP A 134 -1.86 -5.24 -15.09
N TYR A 135 -1.86 -4.02 -15.66
CA TYR A 135 -1.42 -2.82 -14.94
C TYR A 135 -2.36 -2.41 -13.79
N ARG A 136 -3.58 -2.96 -13.78
CA ARG A 136 -4.54 -2.77 -12.68
C ARG A 136 -4.25 -3.71 -11.51
N PHE A 137 -3.49 -4.77 -11.75
CA PHE A 137 -3.09 -5.84 -10.82
C PHE A 137 -1.61 -5.74 -10.43
N LEU A 138 -0.94 -4.63 -10.75
CA LEU A 138 0.51 -4.44 -10.57
C LEU A 138 0.99 -4.42 -9.11
N PHE A 139 0.10 -4.62 -8.14
CA PHE A 139 0.38 -4.51 -6.69
C PHE A 139 -0.05 -5.77 -5.93
N ASP A 140 0.05 -6.91 -6.59
CA ASP A 140 -0.15 -8.21 -5.98
C ASP A 140 0.88 -8.45 -4.86
N PRO A 141 0.45 -8.86 -3.66
CA PRO A 141 1.36 -9.27 -2.60
C PRO A 141 2.28 -10.39 -3.05
N VAL A 142 3.48 -10.35 -2.49
CA VAL A 142 4.49 -11.37 -2.67
C VAL A 142 4.41 -12.33 -1.48
N ILE A 143 4.33 -13.63 -1.74
CA ILE A 143 4.52 -14.68 -0.72
C ILE A 143 5.95 -15.16 -0.78
N THR A 144 6.57 -15.32 0.38
CA THR A 144 7.79 -16.10 0.52
C THR A 144 7.55 -17.29 1.43
N VAL A 145 7.94 -18.47 0.94
CA VAL A 145 8.05 -19.69 1.74
C VAL A 145 9.49 -19.77 2.23
N HIS A 146 9.70 -19.46 3.50
CA HIS A 146 10.99 -19.52 4.18
C HIS A 146 11.04 -20.78 5.07
N PRO A 147 12.22 -21.38 5.33
CA PRO A 147 12.31 -22.59 6.17
C PRO A 147 11.61 -22.53 7.54
N ASP A 148 11.48 -21.34 8.12
CA ASP A 148 10.92 -21.13 9.46
C ASP A 148 9.50 -20.54 9.45
N GLU A 149 9.08 -19.89 8.38
CA GLU A 149 7.80 -19.19 8.31
C GLU A 149 7.32 -19.00 6.88
N LEU A 150 6.01 -18.81 6.71
CA LEU A 150 5.45 -18.25 5.49
C LEU A 150 5.22 -16.76 5.72
N PHE A 151 5.61 -15.90 4.80
CA PHE A 151 5.32 -14.47 4.95
C PHE A 151 4.83 -13.83 3.66
N PHE A 152 3.97 -12.83 3.82
CA PHE A 152 3.41 -12.04 2.74
C PHE A 152 3.90 -10.61 2.86
N GLU A 153 4.26 -9.98 1.74
CA GLU A 153 4.65 -8.59 1.71
C GLU A 153 3.92 -7.82 0.60
N CYS A 154 3.57 -6.58 0.88
CA CYS A 154 2.99 -5.69 -0.12
C CYS A 154 3.25 -4.22 0.23
N PHE A 155 3.12 -3.36 -0.78
CA PHE A 155 2.94 -1.93 -0.58
C PHE A 155 1.50 -1.50 -0.86
N SER A 156 1.10 -0.37 -0.29
CA SER A 156 -0.10 0.32 -0.71
C SER A 156 0.01 0.84 -2.14
N VAL A 157 -1.12 1.10 -2.79
CA VAL A 157 -1.19 1.65 -4.17
C VAL A 157 -0.46 2.99 -4.29
N ASP A 158 -0.38 3.75 -3.19
CA ASP A 158 0.38 5.00 -3.12
C ASP A 158 1.82 4.85 -2.61
N GLU A 159 2.30 3.61 -2.45
CA GLU A 159 3.65 3.19 -2.04
C GLU A 159 4.16 3.83 -0.73
N ALA A 160 3.26 4.39 0.07
CA ALA A 160 3.58 5.08 1.30
C ALA A 160 3.26 4.24 2.55
N SER A 161 2.86 2.97 2.38
CA SER A 161 2.74 1.98 3.43
C SER A 161 3.30 0.66 2.93
N TYR A 162 4.11 0.02 3.78
CA TYR A 162 4.61 -1.33 3.61
C TYR A 162 3.95 -2.19 4.69
N ALA A 163 3.57 -3.41 4.33
CA ALA A 163 3.10 -4.40 5.28
C ALA A 163 3.78 -5.74 5.03
N ARG A 164 4.10 -6.40 6.14
CA ARG A 164 4.54 -7.78 6.18
C ARG A 164 3.67 -8.55 7.15
N LEU A 165 3.10 -9.65 6.68
CA LEU A 165 2.41 -10.63 7.49
C LEU A 165 3.30 -11.88 7.57
N SER A 166 3.93 -12.10 8.72
CA SER A 166 4.63 -13.36 9.01
C SER A 166 3.67 -14.36 9.64
N VAL A 167 3.77 -15.61 9.19
CA VAL A 167 2.92 -16.72 9.57
C VAL A 167 3.82 -17.90 9.93
N ASP A 168 3.98 -18.11 11.25
CA ASP A 168 4.72 -19.24 11.79
C ASP A 168 4.07 -20.57 11.39
N TYR A 169 4.86 -21.59 11.10
CA TYR A 169 4.36 -22.93 10.80
C TYR A 169 3.57 -23.56 11.96
N GLU A 170 3.76 -23.10 13.20
CA GLU A 170 2.97 -23.50 14.36
C GLU A 170 1.47 -23.13 14.26
N ILE A 171 1.09 -22.20 13.36
CA ILE A 171 -0.33 -21.89 13.17
C ILE A 171 -1.09 -22.99 12.41
N PHE A 172 -0.37 -23.91 11.76
CA PHE A 172 -0.93 -25.01 10.98
C PHE A 172 -0.99 -26.29 11.82
N HIS A 173 -2.07 -27.06 11.68
CA HIS A 173 -2.17 -28.39 12.31
C HIS A 173 -1.26 -29.41 11.64
N LYS A 174 -1.09 -29.29 10.33
CA LYS A 174 -0.24 -30.14 9.50
C LYS A 174 0.38 -29.27 8.43
N VAL A 175 1.70 -29.31 8.33
CA VAL A 175 2.44 -28.75 7.21
C VAL A 175 2.81 -29.90 6.28
N GLY A 176 2.42 -29.79 5.02
CA GLY A 176 2.75 -30.73 3.96
C GLY A 176 4.17 -30.53 3.44
N ALA A 177 4.47 -31.13 2.29
CA ALA A 177 5.68 -30.79 1.57
C ALA A 177 5.64 -29.32 1.14
N PHE A 178 6.79 -28.66 1.16
CA PHE A 178 6.95 -27.31 0.66
C PHE A 178 8.33 -27.15 0.03
N ASN A 179 8.48 -26.15 -0.82
CA ASN A 179 9.75 -25.76 -1.40
C ASN A 179 9.95 -24.25 -1.27
N CYS A 180 11.15 -23.86 -0.86
CA CYS A 180 11.46 -22.49 -0.48
C CYS A 180 11.66 -21.58 -1.69
N GLY A 181 11.07 -20.40 -1.60
CA GLY A 181 11.21 -19.35 -2.60
C GLY A 181 10.12 -18.31 -2.47
N THR A 182 10.03 -17.45 -3.47
CA THR A 182 9.19 -16.26 -3.45
C THR A 182 8.37 -16.23 -4.73
N THR A 183 7.05 -16.02 -4.60
CA THR A 183 6.11 -15.94 -5.72
C THR A 183 5.05 -14.88 -5.46
N ASN A 184 4.35 -14.43 -6.49
CA ASN A 184 3.24 -13.49 -6.36
C ASN A 184 1.90 -14.24 -6.32
N ILE A 185 0.88 -13.64 -5.71
CA ILE A 185 -0.50 -14.15 -5.76
C ILE A 185 -1.34 -13.19 -6.59
N ASP A 186 -2.16 -13.70 -7.52
CA ASP A 186 -3.26 -12.94 -8.10
C ASP A 186 -4.24 -12.52 -6.99
N TYR A 187 -4.09 -11.28 -6.53
CA TYR A 187 -4.84 -10.79 -5.39
C TYR A 187 -6.08 -10.05 -5.87
N SER A 188 -7.20 -10.76 -5.86
CA SER A 188 -8.49 -10.22 -6.27
C SER A 188 -9.42 -9.94 -5.08
N GLU A 189 -10.42 -9.08 -5.31
CA GLU A 189 -11.54 -8.89 -4.37
C GLU A 189 -12.23 -10.24 -4.05
N ASN A 190 -12.34 -11.13 -5.03
CA ASN A 190 -12.93 -12.46 -4.82
C ASN A 190 -12.12 -13.28 -3.81
N LEU A 191 -10.78 -13.30 -3.95
CA LEU A 191 -9.89 -13.97 -3.01
C LEU A 191 -10.07 -13.40 -1.59
N TYR A 192 -10.15 -12.08 -1.46
CA TYR A 192 -10.43 -11.43 -0.18
C TYR A 192 -11.76 -11.88 0.43
N GLN A 193 -12.83 -11.98 -0.37
CA GLN A 193 -14.13 -12.47 0.09
C GLN A 193 -14.08 -13.94 0.53
N GLU A 194 -13.24 -14.78 -0.08
CA GLU A 194 -13.02 -16.16 0.39
C GLU A 194 -12.33 -16.19 1.77
N PHE A 195 -11.33 -15.33 2.02
CA PHE A 195 -10.75 -15.20 3.36
C PHE A 195 -11.81 -14.83 4.40
N GLN A 196 -12.77 -13.96 4.06
CA GLN A 196 -13.86 -13.60 4.98
C GLN A 196 -14.74 -14.78 5.38
N LYS A 197 -14.74 -15.88 4.62
CA LYS A 197 -15.53 -17.10 4.91
C LYS A 197 -14.82 -18.09 5.83
N ILE A 198 -13.56 -17.85 6.19
CA ILE A 198 -12.80 -18.70 7.13
C ILE A 198 -13.49 -18.72 8.51
N ARG A 199 -13.71 -19.91 9.06
CA ARG A 199 -14.38 -20.15 10.35
C ARG A 199 -13.69 -21.28 11.11
N THR A 200 -13.75 -21.23 12.44
CA THR A 200 -13.13 -22.24 13.32
C THR A 200 -13.72 -23.65 13.18
N TYR A 201 -14.98 -23.76 12.78
CA TYR A 201 -15.66 -25.05 12.63
C TYR A 201 -15.46 -25.70 11.25
N LYS A 202 -14.70 -25.06 10.34
CA LYS A 202 -14.38 -25.59 9.01
C LYS A 202 -12.88 -25.81 8.88
N THR A 203 -12.51 -27.01 8.43
CA THR A 203 -11.14 -27.27 7.98
C THR A 203 -10.84 -26.40 6.76
N THR A 204 -9.74 -25.66 6.82
CA THR A 204 -9.28 -24.78 5.74
C THR A 204 -7.87 -25.21 5.36
N ASN A 205 -7.71 -25.71 4.14
CA ASN A 205 -6.41 -25.99 3.57
C ASN A 205 -5.89 -24.74 2.87
N PHE A 206 -4.65 -24.38 3.17
CA PHE A 206 -3.95 -23.28 2.54
C PHE A 206 -2.85 -23.86 1.66
N GLU A 207 -2.93 -23.58 0.36
CA GLU A 207 -2.01 -24.12 -0.63
C GLU A 207 -1.48 -22.99 -1.52
N VAL A 208 -0.17 -23.02 -1.75
CA VAL A 208 0.53 -22.19 -2.73
C VAL A 208 0.97 -23.13 -3.83
N ASP A 209 0.25 -23.10 -4.95
CA ASP A 209 0.50 -23.99 -6.08
C ASP A 209 1.30 -23.26 -7.19
N PRO A 210 2.44 -23.81 -7.63
CA PRO A 210 3.23 -23.24 -8.71
C PRO A 210 2.57 -23.33 -10.09
N SER A 211 1.57 -24.19 -10.26
CA SER A 211 0.85 -24.42 -11.54
C SER A 211 -0.33 -23.48 -11.77
N GLY A 212 -0.60 -22.53 -10.87
CA GLY A 212 -1.70 -21.56 -10.96
C GLY A 212 -1.74 -20.66 -12.21
N PHE A 213 -0.78 -20.80 -13.14
CA PHE A 213 -0.70 -20.07 -14.41
C PHE A 213 -0.64 -20.99 -15.65
N GLU A 214 -1.16 -22.21 -15.59
CA GLU A 214 -1.27 -23.07 -16.78
C GLU A 214 -2.47 -22.68 -17.67
N ILE A 215 -2.23 -21.84 -18.67
CA ILE A 215 -3.02 -21.92 -19.90
C ILE A 215 -2.60 -23.22 -20.58
N GLN A 216 -3.45 -24.24 -20.48
CA GLN A 216 -3.26 -25.52 -21.16
C GLN A 216 -3.00 -25.28 -22.65
N THR A 217 -1.74 -25.39 -23.04
CA THR A 217 -1.32 -25.49 -24.44
C THR A 217 -0.70 -26.86 -24.59
N THR A 218 -1.29 -27.64 -25.48
CA THR A 218 -1.04 -29.06 -25.66
C THR A 218 0.44 -29.36 -25.96
N HIS A 219 0.99 -30.33 -25.22
CA HIS A 219 2.24 -31.05 -25.48
C HIS A 219 3.53 -30.22 -25.49
N GLU A 220 4.01 -29.85 -24.30
CA GLU A 220 5.43 -29.82 -23.92
C GLU A 220 5.50 -29.55 -22.40
N ASP A 221 6.21 -30.39 -21.63
CA ASP A 221 6.52 -30.17 -20.21
C ASP A 221 7.49 -28.99 -20.07
N THR A 222 7.00 -27.79 -20.36
CA THR A 222 7.72 -26.55 -20.13
C THR A 222 7.20 -26.02 -18.82
N PHE A 223 7.85 -26.39 -17.70
CA PHE A 223 7.70 -25.67 -16.43
C PHE A 223 8.17 -24.23 -16.66
N ARG A 224 7.25 -23.37 -17.08
CA ARG A 224 7.49 -21.95 -17.22
C ARG A 224 6.98 -21.33 -15.94
N GLU A 225 7.88 -21.16 -14.98
CA GLU A 225 7.66 -20.21 -13.90
C GLU A 225 7.30 -18.88 -14.58
N VAL A 226 6.03 -18.48 -14.48
CA VAL A 226 5.61 -17.19 -14.99
C VAL A 226 6.27 -16.18 -14.07
N LYS A 227 7.43 -15.70 -14.50
CA LYS A 227 8.14 -14.61 -13.83
C LYS A 227 7.24 -13.39 -13.91
N ILE A 228 6.47 -13.16 -12.85
CA ILE A 228 5.68 -11.95 -12.69
C ILE A 228 6.67 -10.87 -12.28
N ASP A 229 7.02 -9.99 -13.21
CA ASP A 229 7.92 -8.88 -12.95
C ASP A 229 7.24 -7.88 -12.01
N LEU A 230 7.79 -7.74 -10.79
CA LEU A 230 7.41 -6.70 -9.85
C LEU A 230 7.81 -5.31 -10.40
N PRO A 231 7.07 -4.25 -10.05
CA PRO A 231 7.47 -2.88 -10.37
C PRO A 231 8.85 -2.53 -9.83
N ASP A 232 9.66 -1.82 -10.62
CA ASP A 232 10.96 -1.28 -10.17
C ASP A 232 10.84 -0.45 -8.89
N SER A 233 9.72 0.24 -8.70
CA SER A 233 9.43 1.02 -7.50
C SER A 233 9.30 0.14 -6.25
N TRP A 234 8.67 -1.04 -6.37
CA TRP A 234 8.55 -2.01 -5.28
C TRP A 234 9.89 -2.65 -4.94
N VAL A 235 10.66 -3.07 -5.94
CA VAL A 235 12.01 -3.62 -5.72
C VAL A 235 12.87 -2.61 -4.96
N ARG A 236 12.83 -1.34 -5.36
CA ARG A 236 13.49 -0.26 -4.61
C ARG A 236 12.90 -0.08 -3.21
N GLY A 237 11.58 -0.13 -3.08
CA GLY A 237 10.86 -0.02 -1.82
C GLY A 237 11.29 -1.08 -0.81
N PHE A 238 11.37 -2.35 -1.21
CA PHE A 238 11.83 -3.44 -0.34
C PHE A 238 13.25 -3.20 0.18
N LEU A 239 14.16 -2.74 -0.68
CA LEU A 239 15.53 -2.39 -0.27
C LEU A 239 15.55 -1.20 0.70
N GLN A 240 14.72 -0.18 0.47
CA GLN A 240 14.61 0.99 1.34
C GLN A 240 14.04 0.64 2.71
N VAL A 241 12.99 -0.18 2.76
CA VAL A 241 12.40 -0.67 4.00
C VAL A 241 13.41 -1.51 4.77
N SER A 242 14.04 -2.48 4.11
CA SER A 242 15.07 -3.33 4.73
C SER A 242 16.21 -2.50 5.31
N SER A 243 16.66 -1.48 4.58
CA SER A 243 17.70 -0.56 5.05
C SER A 243 17.21 0.27 6.25
N ALA A 244 15.99 0.79 6.21
CA ALA A 244 15.41 1.59 7.30
C ALA A 244 15.21 0.78 8.59
N MET A 245 14.91 -0.52 8.49
CA MET A 245 14.78 -1.43 9.64
C MET A 245 16.11 -1.65 10.37
N THR A 246 17.25 -1.34 9.76
CA THR A 246 18.58 -1.41 10.42
C THR A 246 18.96 -0.14 11.19
N LEU A 247 18.19 0.94 11.04
CA LEU A 247 18.48 2.20 11.71
C LEU A 247 18.13 2.11 13.21
N PRO A 248 18.87 2.82 14.08
CA PRO A 248 18.50 2.93 15.48
C PRO A 248 17.07 3.46 15.64
N ALA A 249 16.27 2.74 16.43
CA ALA A 249 14.86 3.06 16.63
C ALA A 249 14.54 3.22 18.11
N VAL A 250 13.70 4.20 18.42
CA VAL A 250 13.08 4.33 19.72
C VAL A 250 11.88 3.41 19.76
N GLN A 251 11.92 2.43 20.67
CA GLN A 251 10.87 1.43 20.80
C GLN A 251 9.84 1.86 21.86
N VAL A 252 8.57 1.75 21.51
CA VAL A 252 7.43 2.01 22.39
C VAL A 252 6.48 0.83 22.33
N GLU A 253 6.21 0.19 23.46
CA GLU A 253 5.17 -0.84 23.54
C GLU A 253 3.83 -0.18 23.88
N LEU A 254 2.84 -0.36 23.00
CA LEU A 254 1.48 0.11 23.17
C LEU A 254 0.53 -1.07 23.45
N HIS A 255 -0.34 -0.89 24.45
CA HIS A 255 -1.45 -1.80 24.68
C HIS A 255 -2.47 -1.68 23.52
N PRO A 256 -3.16 -2.76 23.10
CA PRO A 256 -4.11 -2.71 21.97
C PRO A 256 -5.22 -1.64 22.12
N MET A 257 -5.71 -1.44 23.34
CA MET A 257 -6.68 -0.37 23.65
C MET A 257 -6.13 1.05 23.48
N ASP A 258 -4.82 1.25 23.62
CA ASP A 258 -4.22 2.55 23.34
C ASP A 258 -4.23 2.80 21.82
N VAL A 259 -3.90 1.80 21.00
CA VAL A 259 -4.01 1.87 19.52
C VAL A 259 -5.46 2.09 19.08
N HIS A 260 -6.44 1.42 19.73
CA HIS A 260 -7.85 1.70 19.52
C HIS A 260 -8.20 3.17 19.75
N ASN A 261 -7.69 3.78 20.84
CA ASN A 261 -7.94 5.19 21.12
C ASN A 261 -7.33 6.11 20.05
N LEU A 262 -6.17 5.75 19.49
CA LEU A 262 -5.58 6.47 18.34
C LEU A 262 -6.50 6.40 17.12
N CYS A 263 -6.95 5.20 16.75
CA CYS A 263 -7.88 5.00 15.63
C CYS A 263 -9.20 5.76 15.84
N PHE A 264 -9.71 5.75 17.07
CA PHE A 264 -10.94 6.46 17.44
C PHE A 264 -10.83 7.97 17.24
N VAL A 265 -9.73 8.59 17.66
CA VAL A 265 -9.47 10.02 17.42
C VAL A 265 -9.44 10.31 15.91
N LEU A 266 -8.75 9.48 15.14
CA LEU A 266 -8.59 9.62 13.69
C LEU A 266 -9.89 9.41 12.90
N ARG A 267 -10.80 8.55 13.37
CA ARG A 267 -12.12 8.38 12.75
C ARG A 267 -13.05 9.55 13.04
N ARG A 268 -13.02 10.09 14.26
CA ARG A 268 -13.91 11.20 14.67
C ARG A 268 -13.54 12.54 14.07
N ARG A 269 -12.29 12.72 13.65
CA ARG A 269 -11.78 14.01 13.21
C ARG A 269 -11.16 13.89 11.82
N LYS A 270 -11.58 14.76 10.90
CA LYS A 270 -10.99 14.88 9.57
C LYS A 270 -10.27 16.21 9.46
N GLU A 271 -8.99 16.15 9.14
CA GLU A 271 -8.10 17.30 9.10
C GLU A 271 -8.38 18.15 7.87
N LYS A 272 -8.73 19.42 8.10
CA LYS A 272 -8.99 20.39 7.03
C LYS A 272 -7.76 21.23 6.70
N GLN A 273 -6.87 21.39 7.68
CA GLN A 273 -5.68 22.23 7.61
C GLN A 273 -4.47 21.49 8.19
N GLY A 274 -3.27 21.95 7.86
CA GLY A 274 -2.03 21.42 8.42
C GLY A 274 -1.59 22.17 9.69
N PRO A 275 -0.60 21.66 10.41
CA PRO A 275 0.11 20.40 10.15
C PRO A 275 -0.70 19.14 10.50
N ARG A 276 -0.41 18.02 9.85
CA ARG A 276 -1.12 16.74 9.99
C ARG A 276 -0.26 15.65 10.64
N GLY A 277 0.64 16.05 11.53
CA GLY A 277 1.53 15.14 12.23
C GLY A 277 0.89 14.50 13.47
N MET A 278 1.63 13.57 14.04
CA MET A 278 1.36 12.98 15.34
C MET A 278 2.66 13.00 16.15
N ARG A 279 2.62 13.53 17.37
CA ARG A 279 3.81 13.76 18.20
C ARG A 279 3.80 12.79 19.37
N TYR A 280 4.82 11.96 19.47
CA TYR A 280 5.08 11.08 20.60
C TYR A 280 5.91 11.85 21.62
N HIS A 281 5.33 12.08 22.80
CA HIS A 281 6.04 12.62 23.96
C HIS A 281 6.41 11.45 24.88
N LEU A 282 7.70 11.19 24.99
CA LEU A 282 8.26 10.03 25.67
C LEU A 282 9.10 10.51 26.85
N GLU A 283 8.69 10.14 28.06
CA GLU A 283 9.39 10.45 29.30
C GLU A 283 9.67 9.14 30.06
N PRO A 284 10.94 8.83 30.40
CA PRO A 284 11.30 7.56 31.02
C PRO A 284 10.45 7.26 32.27
N GLY A 285 9.90 6.05 32.33
CA GLY A 285 9.08 5.60 33.46
C GLY A 285 7.66 6.18 33.53
N LYS A 286 7.26 7.00 32.54
CA LYS A 286 5.90 7.58 32.48
C LYS A 286 5.07 6.99 31.33
N PRO A 287 3.73 7.11 31.40
CA PRO A 287 2.85 6.81 30.28
C PRO A 287 3.24 7.55 29.01
N VAL A 288 3.21 6.85 27.89
CA VAL A 288 3.37 7.44 26.55
C VAL A 288 2.24 8.43 26.31
N ARG A 289 2.56 9.62 25.81
CA ARG A 289 1.57 10.64 25.44
C ARG A 289 1.69 10.93 23.96
N ILE A 290 0.56 10.93 23.25
CA ILE A 290 0.51 11.09 21.79
C ILE A 290 -0.41 12.27 21.47
N VAL A 291 0.14 13.29 20.81
CA VAL A 291 -0.60 14.51 20.45
C VAL A 291 -0.89 14.53 18.94
N PHE A 292 -2.16 14.73 18.60
CA PHE A 292 -2.64 14.77 17.22
C PHE A 292 -2.80 16.20 16.71
N GLU A 293 -2.03 16.56 15.69
CA GLU A 293 -2.10 17.87 15.02
C GLU A 293 -3.14 17.87 13.89
N PRO A 294 -3.81 19.02 13.60
CA PRO A 294 -3.63 20.34 14.21
C PRO A 294 -4.53 20.56 15.45
N TRP A 295 -5.16 19.52 15.95
CA TRP A 295 -6.18 19.66 16.99
C TRP A 295 -5.64 19.74 18.40
N GLU A 296 -4.33 19.54 18.58
CA GLU A 296 -3.67 19.40 19.88
C GLU A 296 -4.41 18.44 20.81
N THR A 297 -4.97 17.37 20.24
CA THR A 297 -5.68 16.36 21.02
C THR A 297 -4.67 15.38 21.56
N GLU A 298 -4.51 15.38 22.87
CA GLU A 298 -3.62 14.46 23.58
C GLU A 298 -4.34 13.16 23.92
N VAL A 299 -3.68 12.04 23.64
CA VAL A 299 -4.04 10.71 24.10
C VAL A 299 -2.94 10.24 25.04
N VAL A 300 -3.29 10.04 26.31
CA VAL A 300 -2.41 9.43 27.31
C VAL A 300 -2.64 7.92 27.28
N CYS A 301 -1.58 7.14 27.20
CA CYS A 301 -1.61 5.68 27.12
C CYS A 301 -1.24 5.08 28.49
N PRO A 302 -2.19 4.94 29.45
CA PRO A 302 -1.88 4.67 30.86
C PRO A 302 -1.22 3.31 31.09
N ARG A 303 -1.42 2.35 30.18
CA ARG A 303 -0.86 0.99 30.26
C ARG A 303 0.48 0.86 29.52
N SER A 304 0.86 1.89 28.78
CA SER A 304 2.01 1.89 27.88
C SER A 304 3.07 2.81 28.45
N ILE A 305 3.94 2.25 29.28
CA ILE A 305 5.01 2.99 29.95
C ILE A 305 6.24 3.01 29.04
N TYR A 306 6.79 4.21 28.81
CA TYR A 306 8.01 4.35 28.04
C TYR A 306 9.22 3.92 28.87
N ARG A 307 10.00 2.97 28.35
CA ARG A 307 11.13 2.31 29.04
C ARG A 307 12.50 2.78 28.56
N GLY A 308 12.60 3.73 27.63
CA GLY A 308 13.88 4.25 27.18
C GLY A 308 14.54 5.18 28.21
N ASP A 309 15.82 5.46 28.00
CA ASP A 309 16.66 6.11 29.03
C ASP A 309 16.57 7.64 29.06
N ALA A 310 16.14 8.26 27.95
CA ALA A 310 16.12 9.71 27.79
C ALA A 310 14.73 10.22 27.35
N PRO A 311 14.33 11.41 27.82
CA PRO A 311 13.12 12.07 27.35
C PRO A 311 13.30 12.54 25.91
N GLN A 312 12.26 12.39 25.11
CA GLN A 312 12.28 12.81 23.70
C GLN A 312 10.89 13.05 23.13
N GLU A 313 10.84 13.90 22.12
CA GLU A 313 9.65 14.16 21.32
C GLU A 313 9.92 13.74 19.87
N ILE A 314 9.12 12.82 19.35
CA ILE A 314 9.27 12.32 17.98
C ILE A 314 7.99 12.58 17.21
N ARG A 315 8.10 13.32 16.11
CA ARG A 315 6.97 13.64 15.24
C ARG A 315 6.95 12.76 13.99
N VAL A 316 5.84 12.04 13.82
CA VAL A 316 5.59 11.18 12.65
C VAL A 316 4.49 11.75 11.75
N TRP A 317 4.49 11.31 10.51
CA TRP A 317 3.52 11.71 9.48
C TRP A 317 2.70 10.51 9.01
N GLY A 318 1.68 10.76 8.17
CA GLY A 318 0.86 9.67 7.63
C GLY A 318 -0.08 9.01 8.63
N ARG A 319 -0.36 9.65 9.78
CA ARG A 319 -1.17 9.12 10.91
C ARG A 319 -2.50 8.46 10.53
N ARG A 320 -3.17 8.84 9.42
CA ARG A 320 -4.40 8.16 8.96
C ARG A 320 -4.16 6.70 8.58
N ARG A 321 -2.94 6.32 8.23
CA ARG A 321 -2.53 4.95 7.93
C ARG A 321 -2.62 4.03 9.15
N LEU A 322 -2.66 4.58 10.37
CA LEU A 322 -2.89 3.78 11.58
C LEU A 322 -4.27 3.12 11.60
N LEU A 323 -5.23 3.60 10.80
CA LEU A 323 -6.52 2.92 10.64
C LEU A 323 -6.38 1.53 10.00
N LEU A 324 -5.28 1.25 9.28
CA LEU A 324 -4.97 -0.07 8.74
C LEU A 324 -4.71 -1.11 9.85
N LEU A 325 -4.34 -0.66 11.06
CA LEU A 325 -4.11 -1.53 12.21
C LEU A 325 -5.40 -1.92 12.95
N GLU A 326 -6.53 -1.26 12.64
CA GLU A 326 -7.76 -1.38 13.43
C GLU A 326 -8.27 -2.83 13.53
N ARG A 327 -8.08 -3.59 12.46
CA ARG A 327 -8.46 -5.00 12.36
C ARG A 327 -7.60 -5.94 13.21
N LEU A 328 -6.37 -5.53 13.54
CA LEU A 328 -5.44 -6.30 14.36
C LEU A 328 -5.68 -6.11 15.86
N ILE A 329 -6.30 -5.00 16.26
CA ILE A 329 -6.56 -4.66 17.68
C ILE A 329 -7.19 -5.80 18.50
N PRO A 330 -8.24 -6.51 18.03
CA PRO A 330 -8.88 -7.56 18.84
C PRO A 330 -8.05 -8.85 18.97
N ILE A 331 -7.07 -9.05 18.09
CA ILE A 331 -6.26 -10.27 18.05
C ILE A 331 -4.84 -10.08 18.58
N ALA A 332 -4.33 -8.85 18.56
CA ALA A 332 -3.01 -8.52 19.05
C ALA A 332 -2.98 -8.49 20.59
N ARG A 333 -1.89 -9.02 21.16
CA ARG A 333 -1.53 -8.92 22.57
C ARG A 333 -0.91 -7.57 22.87
N LYS A 334 -0.07 -7.06 21.96
CA LYS A 334 0.58 -5.74 22.07
C LYS A 334 0.92 -5.19 20.68
N PHE A 335 1.22 -3.90 20.64
CA PHE A 335 1.80 -3.23 19.48
C PHE A 335 3.17 -2.67 19.84
N THR A 336 4.21 -3.11 19.14
CA THR A 336 5.55 -2.55 19.26
C THR A 336 5.75 -1.50 18.18
N VAL A 337 5.97 -0.25 18.58
CA VAL A 337 6.19 0.88 17.69
C VAL A 337 7.67 1.22 17.65
N HIS A 338 8.26 1.20 16.46
CA HIS A 338 9.64 1.61 16.22
C HIS A 338 9.65 2.99 15.56
N LEU A 339 10.19 3.98 16.26
CA LEU A 339 10.27 5.37 15.83
C LEU A 339 11.71 5.71 15.47
N LEU A 340 12.01 5.91 14.19
CA LEU A 340 13.38 6.17 13.71
C LEU A 340 13.86 7.62 13.92
N GLY A 341 12.92 8.54 14.16
CA GLY A 341 13.19 9.97 14.31
C GLY A 341 12.12 10.84 13.66
N THR A 342 12.24 12.15 13.84
CA THR A 342 11.24 13.09 13.33
C THR A 342 11.24 13.12 11.80
N GLY A 343 10.08 12.87 11.18
CA GLY A 343 9.94 12.86 9.73
C GLY A 343 10.39 11.57 9.04
N LEU A 344 10.96 10.62 9.78
CA LEU A 344 11.37 9.31 9.27
C LEU A 344 10.20 8.29 9.33
N PRO A 345 10.31 7.15 8.63
CA PRO A 345 9.35 6.07 8.74
C PRO A 345 9.19 5.58 10.19
N SER A 346 8.00 5.06 10.48
CA SER A 346 7.68 4.41 11.75
C SER A 346 7.09 3.04 11.46
N PHE A 347 7.53 2.03 12.21
CA PHE A 347 7.02 0.65 12.07
C PHE A 347 6.12 0.31 13.25
N TYR A 348 5.01 -0.36 12.98
CA TYR A 348 4.08 -0.86 14.00
C TYR A 348 4.00 -2.38 13.82
N VAL A 349 4.47 -3.12 14.81
CA VAL A 349 4.46 -4.59 14.83
C VAL A 349 3.35 -5.02 15.79
N ALA A 350 2.42 -5.84 15.33
CA ALA A 350 1.36 -6.42 16.17
C ALA A 350 1.75 -7.86 16.52
N ASP A 351 1.89 -8.15 17.81
CA ASP A 351 2.25 -9.48 18.35
C ASP A 351 1.04 -10.20 18.94
#